data_AF-A0A0D7BQ73-F1
#
_entry.id   AF-A0A0D7BQ73-F1
#
_cell.length_a   1.000
_cell.length_b   1.000
_cell.length_c   1.000
_cell.angle_alpha   90.00
_cell.angle_beta   90.00
_cell.angle_gamma   90.00
#
_symmetry.space_group_name_H-M   'P 1'
#
loop_
_entity.id
_entity.type
_entity.pdbx_description
1 polymer ?
#
loop_
_entity_poly.entity_id
_entity_poly.type
_entity_poly.pdbx_seq_one_letter_code
_entity_poly.pdbx_strand_id
1 'polypeptide(L)'
;MASASAPHHRSPLQLLQDRELQRTRARYISRTGTDSKQLGITPDIAAHYSVERGSEEVDANRYVDICPYDRNCVRTVDTRYLNASWVLERHGAKWWIATQAPLPATFHPFLSLFLDAVQAPTSSTPPTHIRTIVQLTRLTEGGTTKADAYIPPHIGKPALVYANDGRAPLTITLDASSSIPSAACTLSVLTIRDTQTNTSRQIKHLLYDAWPDHGVPSTADRATLLEFIKLVDSTNRGTDAQDPPIVVGCSAGVGRTGTFIALSSLLRTRRVLPPATNPTAHTVVHPSPLGALPSDDPVITEVDFLREQRPCMVQRQEQIMLIYDILRTIPSNP
;
A
#
# COMPACT_ATOMS: atom_id res chain seq x y z
N MET A 1 -33.23 19.10 37.50
CA MET A 1 -32.61 19.72 36.31
C MET A 1 -31.39 18.88 35.95
N ALA A 2 -31.50 18.05 34.92
CA ALA A 2 -30.40 17.23 34.45
C ALA A 2 -29.36 18.13 33.78
N SER A 3 -28.14 18.12 34.33
CA SER A 3 -26.97 18.75 33.72
C SER A 3 -26.68 18.04 32.39
N ALA A 4 -26.95 18.73 31.29
CA ALA A 4 -26.51 18.30 29.97
C ALA A 4 -24.98 18.36 29.95
N SER A 5 -24.33 17.20 29.90
CA SER A 5 -22.90 17.09 29.66
C SER A 5 -22.56 17.73 28.31
N ALA A 6 -21.63 18.69 28.30
CA ALA A 6 -21.11 19.27 27.08
C ALA A 6 -20.63 18.17 26.10
N PRO A 7 -20.82 18.33 24.77
CA PRO A 7 -20.34 17.35 23.82
C PRO A 7 -18.82 17.25 23.91
N HIS A 8 -18.30 16.09 24.32
CA HIS A 8 -16.87 15.83 24.30
C HIS A 8 -16.36 16.01 22.86
N HIS A 9 -15.63 17.09 22.59
CA HIS A 9 -14.97 17.29 21.31
C HIS A 9 -13.92 16.18 21.16
N ARG A 10 -14.18 15.21 20.28
CA ARG A 10 -13.21 14.14 19.99
C ARG A 10 -11.97 14.75 19.37
N SER A 11 -10.80 14.28 19.75
CA SER A 11 -9.57 14.65 19.07
C SER A 11 -9.54 14.03 17.66
N PRO A 12 -8.81 14.61 16.70
CA PRO A 12 -8.75 14.04 15.35
C PRO A 12 -8.19 12.61 15.31
N LEU A 13 -7.29 12.26 16.24
CA LEU A 13 -6.78 10.89 16.40
C LEU A 13 -7.84 9.93 16.94
N GLN A 14 -8.65 10.37 17.93
CA GLN A 14 -9.78 9.57 18.43
C GLN A 14 -10.79 9.29 17.32
N LEU A 15 -11.04 10.27 16.44
CA LEU A 15 -11.93 10.10 15.29
C LEU A 15 -11.46 8.98 14.35
N LEU A 16 -10.15 8.93 14.02
CA LEU A 16 -9.58 7.84 13.21
C LEU A 16 -9.68 6.49 13.92
N GLN A 17 -9.47 6.45 15.23
CA GLN A 17 -9.55 5.23 16.03
C GLN A 17 -10.98 4.69 16.07
N ASP A 18 -11.97 5.54 16.33
CA ASP A 18 -13.38 5.18 16.39
C ASP A 18 -13.89 4.63 15.05
N ARG A 19 -13.47 5.26 13.94
CA ARG A 19 -13.83 4.80 12.59
C ARG A 19 -13.15 3.49 12.25
N GLU A 20 -11.87 3.32 12.59
CA GLU A 20 -11.18 2.05 12.35
C GLU A 20 -11.75 0.91 13.20
N LEU A 21 -12.23 1.19 14.41
CA LEU A 21 -12.95 0.21 15.23
C LEU A 21 -14.25 -0.24 14.55
N GLN A 22 -15.01 0.68 13.96
CA GLN A 22 -16.22 0.36 13.20
C GLN A 22 -15.89 -0.50 11.97
N ARG A 23 -14.86 -0.13 11.20
CA ARG A 23 -14.38 -0.94 10.07
C ARG A 23 -13.94 -2.33 10.51
N THR A 24 -13.23 -2.43 11.64
CA THR A 24 -12.78 -3.71 12.21
C THR A 24 -13.95 -4.61 12.59
N ARG A 25 -14.98 -4.07 13.25
CA ARG A 25 -16.20 -4.82 13.57
C ARG A 25 -16.94 -5.27 12.32
N ALA A 26 -16.99 -4.45 11.27
CA ALA A 26 -17.61 -4.82 10.00
C ALA A 26 -16.84 -5.94 9.29
N ARG A 27 -15.49 -5.86 9.22
CA ARG A 27 -14.63 -6.92 8.69
C ARG A 27 -14.75 -8.24 9.46
N TYR A 28 -14.99 -8.17 10.77
CA TYR A 28 -15.14 -9.36 11.60
C TYR A 28 -16.30 -10.27 11.12
N ILE A 29 -17.37 -9.68 10.58
CA ILE A 29 -18.54 -10.39 10.05
C ILE A 29 -18.13 -11.35 8.94
N SER A 30 -17.55 -10.82 7.86
CA SER A 30 -17.13 -11.63 6.70
C SER A 30 -15.99 -12.60 7.01
N ARG A 31 -15.14 -12.28 8.00
CA ARG A 31 -14.06 -13.18 8.42
C ARG A 31 -14.54 -14.40 9.23
N THR A 32 -15.65 -14.29 9.97
CA THR A 32 -16.09 -15.33 10.92
C THR A 32 -17.44 -15.93 10.59
N GLY A 33 -18.17 -15.40 9.60
CA GLY A 33 -19.55 -15.77 9.33
C GLY A 33 -20.54 -15.32 10.41
N THR A 34 -20.14 -14.42 11.32
CA THR A 34 -21.01 -13.89 12.39
C THR A 34 -22.17 -13.09 11.78
N ASP A 35 -23.40 -13.26 12.28
CA ASP A 35 -24.55 -12.49 11.82
C ASP A 35 -24.37 -10.99 12.15
N SER A 36 -24.47 -10.13 11.12
CA SER A 36 -24.31 -8.68 11.22
C SER A 36 -25.28 -8.04 12.23
N LYS A 37 -26.47 -8.63 12.42
CA LYS A 37 -27.46 -8.19 13.41
C LYS A 37 -26.94 -8.29 14.84
N GLN A 38 -26.13 -9.30 15.15
CA GLN A 38 -25.54 -9.49 16.49
C GLN A 38 -24.57 -8.37 16.84
N LEU A 39 -23.93 -7.75 15.84
CA LEU A 39 -23.00 -6.65 16.02
C LEU A 39 -23.63 -5.27 15.81
N GLY A 40 -24.92 -5.18 15.50
CA GLY A 40 -25.61 -3.93 15.22
C GLY A 40 -25.06 -3.22 13.97
N ILE A 41 -24.57 -3.98 12.98
CA ILE A 41 -24.00 -3.46 11.74
C ILE A 41 -24.97 -3.74 10.60
N THR A 42 -25.25 -2.72 9.78
CA THR A 42 -26.16 -2.90 8.64
C THR A 42 -25.51 -3.79 7.57
N PRO A 43 -26.31 -4.54 6.79
CA PRO A 43 -25.79 -5.35 5.68
C PRO A 43 -24.92 -4.55 4.70
N ASP A 44 -25.30 -3.30 4.39
CA ASP A 44 -24.53 -2.44 3.48
C ASP A 44 -23.13 -2.11 4.03
N ILE A 45 -23.02 -1.80 5.33
CA ILE A 45 -21.71 -1.55 5.98
C ILE A 45 -20.88 -2.85 6.00
N ALA A 46 -21.51 -3.98 6.29
CA ALA A 46 -20.84 -5.27 6.32
C ALA A 46 -20.30 -5.68 4.94
N ALA A 47 -21.14 -5.56 3.90
CA ALA A 47 -20.77 -5.85 2.52
C ALA A 47 -19.70 -4.88 2.02
N HIS A 48 -19.84 -3.58 2.32
CA HIS A 48 -18.85 -2.58 1.94
C HIS A 48 -17.49 -2.96 2.50
N TYR A 49 -17.35 -3.23 3.79
CA TYR A 49 -16.09 -3.60 4.44
C TYR A 49 -15.74 -5.10 4.39
N SER A 50 -16.33 -5.88 3.49
CA SER A 50 -16.07 -7.32 3.42
C SER A 50 -14.60 -7.65 3.09
N VAL A 51 -14.10 -8.73 3.70
CA VAL A 51 -12.76 -9.33 3.49
C VAL A 51 -12.85 -10.85 3.32
N GLU A 52 -14.01 -11.35 2.90
CA GLU A 52 -14.34 -12.77 2.82
C GLU A 52 -13.33 -13.52 1.97
N ARG A 53 -13.04 -13.01 0.77
CA ARG A 53 -12.15 -13.67 -0.19
C ARG A 53 -10.73 -13.80 0.34
N GLY A 54 -10.24 -12.74 0.98
CA GLY A 54 -8.92 -12.79 1.61
C GLY A 54 -8.88 -13.74 2.80
N SER A 55 -9.99 -13.88 3.53
CA SER A 55 -10.09 -14.75 4.71
C SER A 55 -10.08 -16.24 4.36
N GLU A 56 -10.54 -16.61 3.16
CA GLU A 56 -10.48 -17.97 2.63
C GLU A 56 -9.04 -18.40 2.25
N GLU A 57 -8.19 -17.43 1.90
CA GLU A 57 -6.83 -17.63 1.37
C GLU A 57 -5.76 -17.58 2.47
N VAL A 58 -5.94 -18.38 3.52
CA VAL A 58 -5.15 -18.31 4.78
C VAL A 58 -3.64 -18.37 4.53
N ASP A 59 -3.18 -19.31 3.71
CA ASP A 59 -1.74 -19.53 3.44
C ASP A 59 -1.12 -18.44 2.54
N ALA A 60 -1.94 -17.60 1.92
CA ALA A 60 -1.50 -16.47 1.12
C ALA A 60 -1.41 -15.15 1.94
N ASN A 61 -1.80 -15.17 3.21
CA ASN A 61 -1.75 -14.01 4.09
C ASN A 61 -0.61 -14.12 5.10
N ARG A 62 0.31 -13.14 5.11
CA ARG A 62 1.39 -13.08 6.11
C ARG A 62 0.83 -12.88 7.52
N TYR A 63 -0.30 -12.18 7.62
CA TYR A 63 -1.04 -11.98 8.86
C TYR A 63 -2.52 -12.18 8.60
N VAL A 64 -3.13 -13.15 9.27
CA VAL A 64 -4.53 -13.56 9.07
C VAL A 64 -5.54 -12.46 9.40
N ASP A 65 -5.15 -11.48 10.21
CA ASP A 65 -5.99 -10.35 10.62
C ASP A 65 -5.92 -9.16 9.66
N ILE A 66 -5.03 -9.20 8.67
CA ILE A 66 -4.85 -8.14 7.66
C ILE A 66 -5.19 -8.71 6.29
N CYS A 67 -6.42 -8.50 5.82
CA CYS A 67 -6.86 -8.87 4.48
C CYS A 67 -7.29 -7.62 3.69
N PRO A 68 -7.11 -7.57 2.36
CA PRO A 68 -7.65 -6.48 1.54
C PRO A 68 -9.18 -6.52 1.54
N TYR A 69 -9.83 -5.38 1.33
CA TYR A 69 -11.27 -5.40 1.11
C TYR A 69 -11.62 -6.06 -0.23
N ASP A 70 -12.72 -6.80 -0.28
CA ASP A 70 -13.13 -7.55 -1.47
C ASP A 70 -13.37 -6.62 -2.68
N ARG A 71 -13.93 -5.43 -2.43
CA ARG A 71 -14.31 -4.44 -3.46
C ARG A 71 -13.16 -3.85 -4.27
N ASN A 72 -11.94 -3.85 -3.73
CA ASN A 72 -10.77 -3.25 -4.37
C ASN A 72 -9.49 -4.08 -4.23
N CYS A 73 -9.61 -5.36 -3.88
CA CYS A 73 -8.49 -6.29 -3.90
C CYS A 73 -7.90 -6.39 -5.33
N VAL A 74 -6.58 -6.45 -5.42
CA VAL A 74 -5.91 -6.66 -6.71
C VAL A 74 -6.17 -8.09 -7.16
N ARG A 75 -6.50 -8.24 -8.46
CA ARG A 75 -6.64 -9.53 -9.12
C ARG A 75 -5.54 -9.63 -10.17
N THR A 76 -4.81 -10.73 -10.19
CA THR A 76 -3.97 -11.07 -11.34
C THR A 76 -4.86 -11.32 -12.57
N VAL A 77 -4.29 -11.31 -13.77
CA VAL A 77 -5.04 -11.57 -15.02
C VAL A 77 -5.77 -12.92 -14.97
N ASP A 78 -5.17 -13.91 -14.30
CA ASP A 78 -5.73 -15.25 -14.08
C ASP A 78 -6.51 -15.38 -12.76
N THR A 79 -6.91 -14.26 -12.14
CA THR A 79 -7.79 -14.16 -10.98
C THR A 79 -7.27 -14.75 -9.66
N ARG A 80 -5.98 -15.09 -9.58
CA ARG A 80 -5.34 -15.57 -8.35
C ARG A 80 -5.32 -14.49 -7.28
N TYR A 81 -5.45 -14.93 -6.03
CA TYR A 81 -5.45 -14.04 -4.88
C TYR A 81 -4.06 -13.46 -4.61
N LEU A 82 -4.04 -12.17 -4.27
CA LEU A 82 -2.93 -11.48 -3.66
C LEU A 82 -3.48 -10.63 -2.51
N ASN A 83 -2.78 -10.62 -1.38
CA ASN A 83 -3.07 -9.69 -0.30
C ASN A 83 -2.57 -8.29 -0.66
N ALA A 84 -3.33 -7.64 -1.55
CA ALA A 84 -3.01 -6.35 -2.12
C ALA A 84 -4.30 -5.58 -2.42
N SER A 85 -4.24 -4.26 -2.26
CA SER A 85 -5.37 -3.36 -2.52
C SER A 85 -4.97 -2.28 -3.51
N TRP A 86 -5.87 -1.96 -4.44
CA TRP A 86 -5.81 -0.70 -5.17
C TRP A 86 -6.09 0.45 -4.22
N VAL A 87 -5.18 1.43 -4.16
CA VAL A 87 -5.29 2.59 -3.28
C VAL A 87 -5.01 3.86 -4.07
N LEU A 88 -5.98 4.76 -4.11
CA LEU A 88 -5.84 6.11 -4.64
C LEU A 88 -5.43 7.06 -3.51
N GLU A 89 -4.39 7.86 -3.73
CA GLU A 89 -4.02 8.95 -2.81
C GLU A 89 -4.84 10.23 -3.08
N ARG A 90 -5.06 11.08 -2.06
CA ARG A 90 -5.94 12.24 -2.21
C ARG A 90 -5.29 13.44 -2.93
N HIS A 91 -4.03 13.76 -2.65
CA HIS A 91 -3.46 15.04 -3.09
C HIS A 91 -2.58 14.96 -4.35
N GLY A 92 -2.41 13.74 -4.89
CA GLY A 92 -1.83 13.52 -6.22
C GLY A 92 -2.73 12.78 -7.19
N ALA A 93 -3.84 12.21 -6.68
CA ALA A 93 -4.75 11.41 -7.48
C ALA A 93 -4.04 10.29 -8.26
N LYS A 94 -3.01 9.71 -7.63
CA LYS A 94 -2.16 8.66 -8.16
C LYS A 94 -2.56 7.31 -7.56
N TRP A 95 -2.59 6.30 -8.41
CA TRP A 95 -2.86 4.92 -8.00
C TRP A 95 -1.62 4.24 -7.42
N TRP A 96 -1.87 3.43 -6.41
CA TRP A 96 -0.92 2.56 -5.74
C TRP A 96 -1.49 1.15 -5.67
N ILE A 97 -0.60 0.17 -5.58
CA ILE A 97 -0.94 -1.18 -5.13
C ILE A 97 -0.25 -1.39 -3.79
N ALA A 98 -1.04 -1.30 -2.71
CA ALA A 98 -0.54 -1.52 -1.35
C ALA A 98 -0.66 -3.00 -0.99
N THR A 99 0.47 -3.65 -0.69
CA THR A 99 0.56 -5.12 -0.52
C THR A 99 1.40 -5.52 0.69
N GLN A 100 1.13 -6.70 1.24
CA GLN A 100 2.07 -7.35 2.15
C GLN A 100 3.40 -7.70 1.45
N ALA A 101 4.45 -7.97 2.23
CA ALA A 101 5.65 -8.59 1.71
C ALA A 101 5.32 -10.00 1.19
N PRO A 102 5.62 -10.34 -0.09
CA PRO A 102 5.28 -11.63 -0.68
C PRO A 102 5.77 -12.80 0.17
N LEU A 103 4.98 -13.89 0.19
CA LEU A 103 5.34 -15.17 0.79
C LEU A 103 5.84 -16.13 -0.29
N PRO A 104 6.60 -17.18 0.04
CA PRO A 104 7.00 -18.20 -0.92
C PRO A 104 5.83 -18.74 -1.76
N ALA A 105 4.69 -19.01 -1.10
CA ALA A 105 3.47 -19.48 -1.76
C ALA A 105 2.84 -18.44 -2.72
N THR A 106 3.15 -17.16 -2.56
CA THR A 106 2.60 -16.05 -3.35
C THR A 106 3.64 -15.38 -4.26
N PHE A 107 4.88 -15.89 -4.36
CA PHE A 107 5.90 -15.29 -5.23
C PHE A 107 5.49 -15.31 -6.69
N HIS A 108 4.99 -16.44 -7.18
CA HIS A 108 4.55 -16.56 -8.57
C HIS A 108 3.43 -15.57 -8.92
N PRO A 109 2.26 -15.57 -8.23
CA PRO A 109 1.21 -14.60 -8.55
C PRO A 109 1.64 -13.15 -8.35
N PHE A 110 2.50 -12.85 -7.37
CA PHE A 110 3.04 -11.50 -7.17
C PHE A 110 3.88 -11.06 -8.36
N LEU A 111 4.78 -11.91 -8.86
CA LEU A 111 5.66 -11.61 -9.99
C LEU A 111 4.89 -11.56 -11.32
N SER A 112 3.82 -12.34 -11.48
CA SER A 112 2.95 -12.28 -12.65
C SER A 112 2.30 -10.90 -12.85
N LEU A 113 2.04 -10.15 -11.77
CA LEU A 113 1.45 -8.81 -11.81
C LEU A 113 2.26 -7.83 -12.68
N PHE A 114 3.56 -8.07 -12.84
CA PHE A 114 4.47 -7.18 -13.56
C PHE A 114 4.62 -7.51 -15.04
N LEU A 115 4.15 -8.69 -15.49
CA LEU A 115 4.27 -9.12 -16.88
C LEU A 115 3.15 -8.54 -17.76
N ASP A 116 1.94 -8.51 -17.21
CA ASP A 116 0.75 -8.01 -17.90
C ASP A 116 0.52 -6.52 -17.67
N ALA A 117 -0.31 -5.92 -18.53
CA ALA A 117 -0.77 -4.55 -18.31
C ALA A 117 -1.90 -4.57 -17.28
N VAL A 118 -1.84 -3.67 -16.31
CA VAL A 118 -2.85 -3.52 -15.26
C VAL A 118 -3.71 -2.30 -15.52
N GLN A 119 -4.99 -2.42 -15.19
CA GLN A 119 -5.95 -1.33 -15.26
C GLN A 119 -6.44 -1.00 -13.86
N ALA A 120 -6.26 0.26 -13.46
CA ALA A 120 -6.76 0.73 -12.18
C ALA A 120 -8.31 0.71 -12.17
N PRO A 121 -8.95 0.48 -11.01
CA PRO A 121 -10.40 0.43 -10.91
C PRO A 121 -11.03 1.69 -11.48
N THR A 122 -12.04 1.54 -12.33
CA THR A 122 -12.83 2.63 -12.93
C THR A 122 -12.03 3.66 -13.75
N SER A 123 -10.77 3.38 -14.07
CA SER A 123 -9.99 4.27 -14.94
C SER A 123 -10.37 4.08 -16.41
N SER A 124 -10.75 5.18 -17.05
CA SER A 124 -10.93 5.24 -18.51
C SER A 124 -9.59 5.29 -19.28
N THR A 125 -8.47 5.41 -18.57
CA THR A 125 -7.14 5.41 -19.18
C THR A 125 -6.75 4.01 -19.66
N PRO A 126 -5.89 3.90 -20.69
CA PRO A 126 -5.37 2.62 -21.15
C PRO A 126 -4.67 1.83 -20.02
N PRO A 127 -4.69 0.49 -20.06
CA PRO A 127 -3.87 -0.34 -19.17
C PRO A 127 -2.39 0.04 -19.24
N THR A 128 -1.69 -0.04 -18.11
CA THR A 128 -0.27 0.33 -18.00
C THR A 128 0.54 -0.83 -17.45
N HIS A 129 1.82 -0.91 -17.80
CA HIS A 129 2.73 -1.87 -17.17
C HIS A 129 3.34 -1.29 -15.91
N ILE A 130 3.23 -2.03 -14.81
CA ILE A 130 3.90 -1.69 -13.56
C ILE A 130 5.41 -1.75 -13.79
N ARG A 131 6.14 -0.75 -13.32
CA ARG A 131 7.61 -0.67 -13.46
C ARG A 131 8.36 -0.42 -12.16
N THR A 132 7.66 -0.20 -11.05
CA THR A 132 8.27 0.21 -9.79
C THR A 132 7.68 -0.56 -8.61
N ILE A 133 8.58 -1.15 -7.83
CA ILE A 133 8.29 -1.80 -6.54
C ILE A 133 8.99 -1.01 -5.44
N VAL A 134 8.30 -0.72 -4.36
CA VAL A 134 8.83 -0.08 -3.16
C VAL A 134 8.71 -1.05 -1.99
N GLN A 135 9.84 -1.36 -1.37
CA GLN A 135 9.92 -2.19 -0.18
C GLN A 135 10.37 -1.34 1.02
N LEU A 136 9.58 -1.37 2.09
CA LEU A 136 9.76 -0.52 3.28
C LEU A 136 10.17 -1.33 4.52
N THR A 137 10.73 -2.53 4.32
CA THR A 137 11.15 -3.43 5.39
C THR A 137 12.31 -4.29 4.94
N ARG A 138 13.23 -4.58 5.85
CA ARG A 138 14.27 -5.60 5.63
C ARG A 138 13.62 -6.98 5.71
N LEU A 139 14.36 -8.02 5.29
CA LEU A 139 13.86 -9.39 5.38
C LEU A 139 13.58 -9.79 6.85
N THR A 140 14.47 -9.38 7.75
CA THR A 140 14.39 -9.64 9.19
C THR A 140 14.63 -8.36 9.97
N GLU A 141 13.84 -8.15 11.02
CA GLU A 141 13.90 -6.97 11.91
C GLU A 141 13.68 -7.45 13.35
N GLY A 142 14.59 -7.12 14.27
CA GLY A 142 14.53 -7.57 15.66
C GLY A 142 14.41 -9.10 15.81
N GLY A 143 15.02 -9.87 14.91
CA GLY A 143 14.92 -11.33 14.89
C GLY A 143 13.60 -11.90 14.33
N THR A 144 12.66 -11.04 13.90
CA THR A 144 11.38 -11.46 13.31
C THR A 144 11.42 -11.32 11.80
N THR A 145 11.01 -12.36 11.07
CA THR A 145 10.82 -12.29 9.61
C THR A 145 9.72 -11.29 9.26
N LYS A 146 10.04 -10.31 8.40
CA LYS A 146 9.12 -9.32 7.87
C LYS A 146 8.87 -9.49 6.37
N ALA A 147 9.82 -10.05 5.65
CA ALA A 147 9.71 -10.33 4.23
C ALA A 147 10.53 -11.58 3.87
N ASP A 148 10.05 -12.36 2.91
CA ASP A 148 10.79 -13.47 2.34
C ASP A 148 11.54 -13.01 1.08
N ALA A 149 12.73 -13.56 0.84
CA ALA A 149 13.57 -13.17 -0.27
C ALA A 149 13.03 -13.74 -1.60
N TYR A 150 12.36 -12.90 -2.38
CA TYR A 150 11.91 -13.26 -3.74
C TYR A 150 12.87 -12.80 -4.84
N ILE A 151 13.85 -11.96 -4.50
CA ILE A 151 14.90 -11.49 -5.41
C ILE A 151 16.14 -12.39 -5.25
N PRO A 152 16.72 -12.92 -6.35
CA PRO A 152 17.90 -13.76 -6.28
C PRO A 152 19.12 -12.94 -5.78
N PRO A 153 20.02 -13.54 -4.98
CA PRO A 153 21.10 -12.80 -4.32
C PRO A 153 22.29 -12.47 -5.23
N HIS A 154 22.34 -13.05 -6.44
CA HIS A 154 23.48 -12.91 -7.34
C HIS A 154 23.07 -12.23 -8.64
N ILE A 155 23.78 -11.16 -8.98
CA ILE A 155 23.60 -10.43 -10.23
C ILE A 155 23.81 -11.36 -11.44
N GLY A 156 22.92 -11.25 -12.43
CA GLY A 156 22.98 -11.96 -13.70
C GLY A 156 22.61 -13.45 -13.65
N LYS A 157 22.35 -14.01 -12.46
CA LYS A 157 21.92 -15.41 -12.32
C LYS A 157 20.39 -15.49 -12.21
N PRO A 158 19.69 -16.07 -13.19
CA PRO A 158 18.25 -16.24 -13.10
C PRO A 158 17.89 -17.28 -12.04
N ALA A 159 16.79 -17.04 -11.32
CA ALA A 159 16.15 -18.01 -10.42
C ALA A 159 14.76 -18.36 -10.94
N LEU A 160 14.38 -19.64 -10.82
CA LEU A 160 13.04 -20.12 -11.15
C LEU A 160 12.09 -19.90 -9.97
N VAL A 161 10.89 -19.42 -10.28
CA VAL A 161 9.77 -19.29 -9.34
C VAL A 161 8.64 -20.16 -9.87
N TYR A 162 8.35 -21.25 -9.17
CA TYR A 162 7.32 -22.20 -9.55
C TYR A 162 5.95 -21.77 -9.04
N ALA A 163 4.90 -22.08 -9.82
CA ALA A 163 3.53 -21.90 -9.39
C ALA A 163 3.05 -23.12 -8.60
N ASN A 164 2.16 -22.90 -7.64
CA ASN A 164 1.55 -23.99 -6.87
C ASN A 164 0.43 -24.71 -7.63
N ASP A 165 -0.04 -24.15 -8.75
CA ASP A 165 -1.18 -24.63 -9.54
C ASP A 165 -0.76 -25.28 -10.88
N GLY A 166 0.53 -25.63 -11.02
CA GLY A 166 1.05 -26.34 -12.20
C GLY A 166 1.32 -25.46 -13.42
N ARG A 167 1.16 -24.13 -13.32
CA ARG A 167 1.54 -23.20 -14.39
C ARG A 167 3.05 -23.20 -14.64
N ALA A 168 3.42 -22.74 -15.84
CA ALA A 168 4.81 -22.56 -16.19
C ALA A 168 5.53 -21.65 -15.17
N PRO A 169 6.78 -21.97 -14.81
CA PRO A 169 7.54 -21.16 -13.89
C PRO A 169 7.85 -19.79 -14.49
N LEU A 170 8.08 -18.81 -13.63
CA LEU A 170 8.69 -17.55 -14.01
C LEU A 170 10.20 -17.63 -13.76
N THR A 171 10.98 -16.85 -14.50
CA THR A 171 12.36 -16.54 -14.12
C THR A 171 12.43 -15.12 -13.61
N ILE A 172 13.13 -14.91 -12.50
CA ILE A 172 13.54 -13.59 -12.03
C ILE A 172 15.06 -13.49 -12.06
N THR A 173 15.58 -12.39 -12.59
CA THR A 173 17.02 -12.08 -12.61
C THR A 173 17.24 -10.74 -11.94
N LEU A 174 18.24 -10.67 -11.05
CA LEU A 174 18.78 -9.40 -10.57
C LEU A 174 19.81 -8.90 -11.60
N ASP A 175 19.46 -7.88 -12.38
CA ASP A 175 20.32 -7.40 -13.46
C ASP A 175 21.38 -6.41 -12.94
N ALA A 176 21.01 -5.56 -11.99
CA ALA A 176 21.90 -4.59 -11.36
C ALA A 176 21.40 -4.23 -9.96
N SER A 177 22.32 -3.81 -9.09
CA SER A 177 22.00 -3.27 -7.76
C SER A 177 22.97 -2.15 -7.40
N SER A 178 22.45 -1.05 -6.86
CA SER A 178 23.24 0.10 -6.40
C SER A 178 22.67 0.70 -5.11
N SER A 179 23.56 1.27 -4.29
CA SER A 179 23.17 2.03 -3.10
C SER A 179 23.05 3.52 -3.42
N ILE A 180 22.02 4.16 -2.90
CA ILE A 180 21.75 5.60 -2.99
C ILE A 180 21.70 6.14 -1.54
N PRO A 181 22.85 6.53 -0.96
CA PRO A 181 22.95 6.86 0.47
C PRO A 181 22.07 8.05 0.88
N SER A 182 21.91 9.06 0.02
CA SER A 182 21.08 10.24 0.28
C SER A 182 19.61 9.91 0.55
N ALA A 183 19.14 8.77 0.04
CA ALA A 183 17.79 8.28 0.19
C ALA A 183 17.72 7.00 1.07
N ALA A 184 18.83 6.59 1.69
CA ALA A 184 18.96 5.31 2.40
C ALA A 184 18.30 4.15 1.62
N CYS A 185 18.66 4.07 0.34
CA CYS A 185 17.96 3.25 -0.65
C CYS A 185 18.92 2.27 -1.32
N THR A 186 18.49 1.02 -1.43
CA THR A 186 19.06 0.09 -2.41
C THR A 186 18.15 0.04 -3.63
N LEU A 187 18.65 0.45 -4.79
CA LEU A 187 17.95 0.36 -6.07
C LEU A 187 18.42 -0.89 -6.80
N SER A 188 17.49 -1.78 -7.13
CA SER A 188 17.72 -3.00 -7.91
C SER A 188 16.94 -2.94 -9.23
N VAL A 189 17.57 -3.42 -10.30
CA VAL A 189 16.93 -3.62 -11.61
C VAL A 189 16.70 -5.12 -11.77
N LEU A 190 15.44 -5.50 -11.97
CA LEU A 190 15.01 -6.89 -12.05
C LEU A 190 14.45 -7.17 -13.43
N THR A 191 14.76 -8.32 -14.03
CA THR A 191 14.03 -8.84 -15.18
C THR A 191 13.17 -10.02 -14.74
N ILE A 192 11.86 -9.90 -14.96
CA ILE A 192 10.90 -10.99 -14.78
C ILE A 192 10.54 -11.50 -16.17
N ARG A 193 10.53 -12.83 -16.34
CA ARG A 193 10.16 -13.47 -17.62
C ARG A 193 9.27 -14.68 -17.36
N ASP A 194 8.24 -14.79 -18.19
CA ASP A 194 7.41 -16.00 -18.32
C ASP A 194 8.13 -17.03 -19.21
N THR A 195 8.35 -18.24 -18.71
CA THR A 195 9.07 -19.28 -19.45
C THR A 195 8.27 -19.92 -20.59
N GLN A 196 6.94 -19.84 -20.54
CA GLN A 196 6.06 -20.35 -21.58
C GLN A 196 5.88 -19.34 -22.72
N THR A 197 5.61 -18.08 -22.39
CA THR A 197 5.35 -17.05 -23.42
C THR A 197 6.61 -16.32 -23.88
N ASN A 198 7.73 -16.46 -23.15
CA ASN A 198 8.95 -15.65 -23.30
C ASN A 198 8.74 -14.13 -23.11
N THR A 199 7.56 -13.71 -22.63
CA THR A 199 7.30 -12.31 -22.28
C THR A 199 8.21 -11.92 -21.12
N SER A 200 8.92 -10.81 -21.26
CA SER A 200 9.75 -10.27 -20.18
C SER A 200 9.47 -8.80 -19.91
N ARG A 201 9.67 -8.39 -18.65
CA ARG A 201 9.55 -7.01 -18.20
C ARG A 201 10.67 -6.68 -17.22
N GLN A 202 11.22 -5.47 -17.36
CA GLN A 202 12.21 -4.93 -16.44
C GLN A 202 11.52 -4.05 -15.39
N ILE A 203 11.85 -4.27 -14.12
CA ILE A 203 11.23 -3.63 -12.97
C ILE A 203 12.31 -3.00 -12.10
N LYS A 204 12.07 -1.78 -11.63
CA LYS A 204 12.91 -1.11 -10.62
C LYS A 204 12.36 -1.42 -9.23
N HIS A 205 13.18 -2.02 -8.39
CA HIS A 205 12.88 -2.29 -6.99
C HIS A 205 13.67 -1.35 -6.10
N LEU A 206 12.99 -0.64 -5.21
CA LEU A 206 13.57 0.33 -4.30
C LEU A 206 13.32 -0.12 -2.86
N LEU A 207 14.37 -0.50 -2.15
CA LEU A 207 14.34 -0.84 -0.74
C LEU A 207 14.79 0.36 0.08
N TYR A 208 13.92 0.88 0.96
CA TYR A 208 14.32 1.82 2.02
C TYR A 208 14.80 1.05 3.25
N ASP A 209 16.09 1.19 3.58
CA ASP A 209 16.75 0.39 4.61
C ASP A 209 16.86 1.05 5.98
N ALA A 210 16.59 2.36 6.07
CA ALA A 210 16.69 3.15 7.30
C ALA A 210 15.41 3.22 8.15
N TRP A 211 14.34 2.47 7.81
CA TRP A 211 13.17 2.40 8.69
C TRP A 211 13.47 1.52 9.91
N PRO A 212 13.38 2.02 11.15
CA PRO A 212 13.72 1.24 12.32
C PRO A 212 12.73 0.10 12.59
N ASP A 213 13.23 -0.97 13.21
CA ASP A 213 12.47 -2.17 13.60
C ASP A 213 11.30 -1.82 14.54
N HIS A 214 11.50 -0.83 15.42
CA HIS A 214 10.48 -0.26 16.30
C HIS A 214 10.34 1.25 16.07
N GLY A 215 9.11 1.73 16.01
CA GLY A 215 8.83 3.16 15.91
C GLY A 215 8.87 3.71 14.48
N VAL A 216 9.38 4.93 14.37
CA VAL A 216 9.47 5.73 13.16
C VAL A 216 10.89 6.26 12.95
N PRO A 217 11.29 6.62 11.72
CA PRO A 217 12.59 7.22 11.46
C PRO A 217 12.91 8.38 12.42
N SER A 218 14.14 8.40 12.92
CA SER A 218 14.62 9.45 13.81
C SER A 218 14.59 10.81 13.12
N THR A 219 14.73 11.91 13.86
CA THR A 219 14.81 13.24 13.24
C THR A 219 15.92 13.34 12.19
N ALA A 220 17.04 12.66 12.39
CA ALA A 220 18.14 12.61 11.42
C ALA A 220 17.77 11.83 10.15
N ASP A 221 16.98 10.76 10.28
CA ASP A 221 16.61 9.88 9.16
C ASP A 221 15.40 10.38 8.37
N ARG A 222 14.65 11.36 8.88
CA ARG A 222 13.50 11.97 8.16
C ARG A 222 13.93 12.57 6.82
N ALA A 223 15.15 13.12 6.73
CA ALA A 223 15.68 13.66 5.48
C ALA A 223 15.86 12.57 4.41
N THR A 224 16.39 11.40 4.79
CA THR A 224 16.57 10.30 3.84
C THR A 224 15.23 9.71 3.40
N LEU A 225 14.22 9.67 4.29
CA LEU A 225 12.85 9.28 3.91
C LEU A 225 12.25 10.25 2.89
N LEU A 226 12.46 11.57 3.06
CA LEU A 226 11.97 12.56 2.11
C LEU A 226 12.65 12.42 0.75
N GLU A 227 13.97 12.25 0.72
CA GLU A 227 14.71 11.98 -0.52
C GLU A 227 14.30 10.65 -1.17
N PHE A 228 14.00 9.63 -0.37
CA PHE A 228 13.47 8.36 -0.87
C PHE A 228 12.10 8.53 -1.55
N ILE A 229 11.19 9.31 -0.97
CA ILE A 229 9.89 9.60 -1.58
C ILE A 229 10.08 10.31 -2.94
N LYS A 230 10.97 11.30 -3.03
CA LYS A 230 11.29 12.01 -4.29
C LYS A 230 11.91 11.07 -5.32
N LEU A 231 12.81 10.19 -4.90
CA LEU A 231 13.44 9.19 -5.75
C LEU A 231 12.39 8.22 -6.32
N VAL A 232 11.48 7.72 -5.49
CA VAL A 232 10.40 6.83 -5.92
C VAL A 232 9.47 7.52 -6.92
N ASP A 233 9.04 8.75 -6.65
CA ASP A 233 8.15 9.50 -7.54
C ASP A 233 8.81 9.74 -8.91
N SER A 234 10.06 10.21 -8.93
CA SER A 234 10.81 10.45 -10.16
C SER A 234 11.12 9.16 -10.93
N THR A 235 11.44 8.07 -10.22
CA THR A 235 11.72 6.75 -10.82
C THR A 235 10.52 6.17 -11.56
N ASN A 236 9.32 6.39 -11.02
CA ASN A 236 8.09 5.90 -11.63
C ASN A 236 7.54 6.84 -12.71
N ARG A 237 8.03 8.07 -12.87
CA ARG A 237 7.61 8.94 -13.97
C ARG A 237 8.23 8.48 -15.29
N GLY A 238 7.48 8.63 -16.37
CA GLY A 238 7.86 8.22 -17.71
C GLY A 238 7.16 9.07 -18.77
N THR A 239 7.25 8.65 -20.03
CA THR A 239 6.61 9.32 -21.17
C THR A 239 5.19 8.81 -21.44
N ASP A 240 4.67 7.93 -20.59
CA ASP A 240 3.34 7.34 -20.74
C ASP A 240 2.25 8.40 -20.56
N ALA A 241 1.10 8.16 -21.19
CA ALA A 241 -0.08 8.99 -20.99
C ALA A 241 -0.57 8.99 -19.53
N GLN A 242 -0.27 7.95 -18.75
CA GLN A 242 -0.64 7.84 -17.34
C GLN A 242 0.56 7.30 -16.55
N ASP A 243 0.82 7.87 -15.37
CA ASP A 243 1.78 7.26 -14.45
C ASP A 243 1.23 5.89 -13.99
N PRO A 244 1.94 4.77 -14.23
CA PRO A 244 1.48 3.46 -13.77
C PRO A 244 1.45 3.41 -12.25
N PRO A 245 0.64 2.51 -11.67
CA PRO A 245 0.61 2.35 -10.23
C PRO A 245 1.97 1.88 -9.71
N ILE A 246 2.35 2.38 -8.54
CA ILE A 246 3.52 1.88 -7.81
C ILE A 246 3.06 0.77 -6.88
N VAL A 247 3.72 -0.39 -6.94
CA VAL A 247 3.54 -1.45 -5.95
C VAL A 247 4.37 -1.10 -4.73
N VAL A 248 3.76 -1.02 -3.55
CA VAL A 248 4.42 -0.64 -2.31
C VAL A 248 4.03 -1.55 -1.15
N GLY A 249 5.02 -2.03 -0.41
CA GLY A 249 4.81 -2.96 0.70
C GLY A 249 5.81 -2.78 1.83
N CYS A 250 5.34 -3.08 3.04
CA CYS A 250 6.17 -3.36 4.21
C CYS A 250 5.93 -4.83 4.61
N SER A 251 5.91 -5.18 5.90
CA SER A 251 5.56 -6.55 6.30
C SER A 251 4.10 -6.88 5.95
N ALA A 252 3.13 -6.22 6.59
CA ALA A 252 1.69 -6.43 6.36
C ALA A 252 1.10 -5.52 5.26
N GLY A 253 1.89 -4.55 4.77
CA GLY A 253 1.42 -3.59 3.76
C GLY A 253 0.47 -2.51 4.28
N VAL A 254 0.48 -2.19 5.58
CA VAL A 254 -0.48 -1.22 6.18
C VAL A 254 0.19 -0.07 6.95
N GLY A 255 1.12 -0.36 7.86
CA GLY A 255 1.78 0.64 8.70
C GLY A 255 2.67 1.59 7.90
N ARG A 256 3.92 1.17 7.67
CA ARG A 256 4.90 1.95 6.87
C ARG A 256 4.39 2.27 5.47
N THR A 257 3.71 1.32 4.83
CA THR A 257 3.06 1.50 3.52
C THR A 257 2.06 2.65 3.53
N GLY A 258 1.14 2.69 4.49
CA GLY A 258 0.19 3.80 4.60
C GLY A 258 0.88 5.11 4.90
N THR A 259 1.90 5.10 5.76
CA THR A 259 2.67 6.32 6.08
C THR A 259 3.39 6.87 4.85
N PHE A 260 3.98 5.99 4.05
CA PHE A 260 4.69 6.35 2.83
C PHE A 260 3.74 6.93 1.77
N ILE A 261 2.58 6.30 1.54
CA ILE A 261 1.56 6.81 0.61
C ILE A 261 1.01 8.15 1.12
N ALA A 262 0.65 8.26 2.41
CA ALA A 262 0.13 9.50 2.99
C ALA A 262 1.13 10.66 2.86
N LEU A 263 2.42 10.41 3.14
CA LEU A 263 3.47 11.41 2.93
C LEU A 263 3.59 11.79 1.46
N SER A 264 3.65 10.82 0.54
CA SER A 264 3.73 11.09 -0.91
C SER A 264 2.57 11.98 -1.37
N SER A 265 1.36 11.67 -0.94
CA SER A 265 0.16 12.48 -1.17
C SER A 265 0.31 13.90 -0.63
N LEU A 266 0.52 14.04 0.69
CA LEU A 266 0.49 15.32 1.39
C LEU A 266 1.64 16.24 0.97
N LEU A 267 2.79 15.70 0.58
CA LEU A 267 3.91 16.48 0.03
C LEU A 267 3.55 17.23 -1.27
N ARG A 268 2.54 16.78 -2.03
CA ARG A 268 2.03 17.49 -3.21
C ARG A 268 1.27 18.76 -2.84
N THR A 269 0.57 18.77 -1.70
CA THR A 269 -0.05 20.00 -1.15
C THR A 269 0.99 21.08 -0.85
N ARG A 270 2.24 20.65 -0.62
CA ARG A 270 3.39 21.53 -0.36
C ARG A 270 4.24 21.81 -1.61
N ARG A 271 3.81 21.30 -2.78
CA ARG A 271 4.55 21.36 -4.06
C ARG A 271 5.95 20.73 -4.00
N VAL A 272 6.20 19.84 -3.05
CA VAL A 272 7.47 19.09 -2.97
C VAL A 272 7.53 18.00 -4.03
N LEU A 273 6.37 17.41 -4.36
CA LEU A 273 6.21 16.51 -5.50
C LEU A 273 5.19 17.10 -6.48
N PRO A 274 5.35 16.89 -7.80
CA PRO A 274 4.37 17.34 -8.79
C PRO A 274 3.09 16.49 -8.75
N PRO A 275 1.93 16.93 -9.27
CA PRO A 275 0.75 16.05 -9.40
C PRO A 275 1.01 14.85 -10.34
N ALA A 276 0.07 13.90 -10.39
CA ALA A 276 0.08 12.86 -11.42
C ALA A 276 -0.10 13.48 -12.82
N THR A 277 0.49 12.87 -13.86
CA THR A 277 0.39 13.34 -15.26
C THR A 277 -1.06 13.49 -15.72
N ASN A 278 -1.93 12.57 -15.30
CA ASN A 278 -3.39 12.62 -15.50
C ASN A 278 -4.08 12.23 -14.18
N PRO A 279 -4.52 13.21 -13.37
CA PRO A 279 -5.16 12.99 -12.07
C PRO A 279 -6.47 12.20 -12.18
N THR A 280 -6.62 11.13 -11.40
CA THR A 280 -7.90 10.40 -11.26
C THR A 280 -8.86 11.12 -10.30
N ALA A 281 -10.11 11.34 -10.70
CA ALA A 281 -11.11 11.95 -9.82
C ALA A 281 -11.35 11.10 -8.55
N HIS A 282 -11.39 11.71 -7.37
CA HIS A 282 -11.62 10.97 -6.11
C HIS A 282 -12.98 10.27 -6.02
N THR A 283 -13.95 10.66 -6.84
CA THR A 283 -15.28 10.06 -6.92
C THR A 283 -15.27 8.60 -7.34
N VAL A 284 -14.15 8.11 -7.88
CA VAL A 284 -13.93 6.67 -8.14
C VAL A 284 -13.86 5.82 -6.87
N VAL A 285 -13.50 6.44 -5.74
CA VAL A 285 -13.49 5.76 -4.44
C VAL A 285 -14.88 5.85 -3.84
N HIS A 286 -15.48 4.69 -3.54
CA HIS A 286 -16.81 4.62 -2.95
C HIS A 286 -16.88 5.45 -1.65
N PRO A 287 -17.93 6.27 -1.47
CA PRO A 287 -18.14 7.00 -0.22
C PRO A 287 -18.18 6.06 0.99
N SER A 288 -17.65 6.53 2.11
CA SER A 288 -17.66 5.76 3.35
C SER A 288 -19.11 5.60 3.85
N PRO A 289 -19.61 4.37 4.09
CA PRO A 289 -20.94 4.16 4.65
C PRO A 289 -21.01 4.57 6.14
N LEU A 290 -19.87 4.94 6.74
CA LEU A 290 -19.79 5.54 8.08
C LEU A 290 -20.08 7.06 8.08
N GLY A 291 -20.49 7.61 6.93
CA GLY A 291 -20.70 9.03 6.72
C GLY A 291 -19.42 9.83 6.53
N ALA A 292 -19.60 11.12 6.23
CA ALA A 292 -18.51 12.08 6.06
C ALA A 292 -17.66 12.18 7.34
N LEU A 293 -16.36 12.31 7.16
CA LEU A 293 -15.43 12.53 8.27
C LEU A 293 -15.61 13.97 8.80
N PRO A 294 -15.96 14.17 10.09
CA PRO A 294 -16.11 15.51 10.67
C PRO A 294 -14.74 16.09 11.06
N SER A 295 -13.85 16.27 10.07
CA SER A 295 -12.53 16.87 10.26
C SER A 295 -12.02 17.46 8.95
N ASP A 296 -11.45 18.66 9.03
CA ASP A 296 -10.77 19.33 7.93
C ASP A 296 -9.24 19.18 8.00
N ASP A 297 -8.73 18.40 8.96
CA ASP A 297 -7.29 18.19 9.10
C ASP A 297 -6.77 17.35 7.90
N PRO A 298 -5.81 17.86 7.12
CA PRO A 298 -5.35 17.19 5.90
C PRO A 298 -4.70 15.82 6.19
N VAL A 299 -3.98 15.66 7.31
CA VAL A 299 -3.37 14.37 7.67
C VAL A 299 -4.46 13.37 8.01
N ILE A 300 -5.43 13.78 8.81
CA ILE A 300 -6.51 12.90 9.30
C ILE A 300 -7.41 12.50 8.16
N THR A 301 -7.72 13.43 7.27
CA THR A 301 -8.56 13.18 6.11
C THR A 301 -7.88 12.29 5.05
N GLU A 302 -6.57 12.45 4.83
CA GLU A 302 -5.77 11.53 4.00
C GLU A 302 -5.76 10.12 4.62
N VAL A 303 -5.44 9.98 5.91
CA VAL A 303 -5.36 8.68 6.57
C VAL A 303 -6.70 7.96 6.56
N ASP A 304 -7.81 8.66 6.83
CA ASP A 304 -9.14 8.06 6.73
C ASP A 304 -9.47 7.61 5.30
N PHE A 305 -9.09 8.41 4.30
CA PHE A 305 -9.28 8.08 2.87
C PHE A 305 -8.47 6.85 2.44
N LEU A 306 -7.25 6.67 2.95
CA LEU A 306 -6.47 5.46 2.74
C LEU A 306 -7.09 4.25 3.46
N ARG A 307 -7.57 4.43 4.70
CA ARG A 307 -8.24 3.37 5.48
C ARG A 307 -9.57 2.90 4.89
N GLU A 308 -10.21 3.79 4.13
CA GLU A 308 -11.40 3.49 3.32
C GLU A 308 -11.08 2.59 2.12
N GLN A 309 -9.81 2.37 1.77
CA GLN A 309 -9.40 1.54 0.63
C GLN A 309 -8.53 0.35 1.06
N ARG A 310 -7.73 0.46 2.11
CA ARG A 310 -7.01 -0.67 2.70
C ARG A 310 -7.09 -0.57 4.22
N PRO A 311 -7.44 -1.65 4.94
CA PRO A 311 -7.60 -1.57 6.39
C PRO A 311 -6.29 -1.20 7.09
N CYS A 312 -6.41 -0.54 8.25
CA CYS A 312 -5.28 -0.27 9.16
C CYS A 312 -4.13 0.57 8.59
N MET A 313 -4.32 1.28 7.47
CA MET A 313 -3.31 2.17 6.90
C MET A 313 -2.85 3.23 7.92
N VAL A 314 -1.54 3.46 8.02
CA VAL A 314 -0.92 4.27 9.10
C VAL A 314 -1.34 3.72 10.47
N GLN A 315 -0.86 2.51 10.76
CA GLN A 315 -1.38 1.65 11.82
C GLN A 315 -1.20 2.23 13.23
N ARG A 316 -0.11 2.96 13.48
CA ARG A 316 0.26 3.44 14.83
C ARG A 316 0.21 4.96 14.95
N GLN A 317 -0.05 5.45 16.15
CA GLN A 317 -0.08 6.90 16.43
C GLN A 317 1.25 7.58 16.12
N GLU A 318 2.38 6.95 16.47
CA GLU A 318 3.73 7.44 16.15
C GLU A 318 3.94 7.68 14.65
N GLN A 319 3.31 6.87 13.79
CA GLN A 319 3.36 7.04 12.33
C GLN A 319 2.52 8.23 11.86
N ILE A 320 1.39 8.51 12.52
CA ILE A 320 0.61 9.72 12.25
C ILE A 320 1.42 10.96 12.68
N MET A 321 2.05 10.91 13.85
CA MET A 321 2.91 11.99 14.35
C MET A 321 4.11 12.25 13.42
N LEU A 322 4.72 11.19 12.87
CA LEU A 322 5.77 11.34 11.87
C LEU A 322 5.31 12.16 10.66
N ILE A 323 4.08 11.93 10.17
CA ILE A 323 3.51 12.68 9.04
C ILE A 323 3.41 14.17 9.39
N TYR A 324 2.83 14.50 10.54
CA TYR A 324 2.76 15.88 11.01
C TYR A 324 4.16 16.51 11.14
N ASP A 325 5.08 15.80 11.78
CA ASP A 325 6.44 16.29 12.01
C ASP A 325 7.15 16.63 10.70
N ILE A 326 7.11 15.74 9.70
CA ILE A 326 7.73 15.99 8.38
C ILE A 326 7.05 17.18 7.71
N LEU A 327 5.72 17.25 7.70
CA LEU A 327 5.00 18.36 7.06
C LEU A 327 5.28 19.70 7.73
N ARG A 328 5.50 19.75 9.05
CA ARG A 328 5.86 20.99 9.78
C ARG A 328 7.24 21.52 9.40
N THR A 329 8.15 20.65 8.96
CA THR A 329 9.48 21.08 8.46
C THR A 329 9.43 21.69 7.06
N ILE A 330 8.30 21.55 6.36
CA ILE A 330 8.13 22.00 4.99
C ILE A 330 7.21 23.22 4.99
N PRO A 331 7.68 24.39 4.52
CA PRO A 331 6.87 25.60 4.51
C PRO A 331 5.52 25.38 3.82
N SER A 332 4.45 25.92 4.41
CA SER A 332 3.20 26.10 3.67
C SER A 332 3.48 27.18 2.62
N ASN A 333 3.53 26.82 1.34
CA ASN A 333 3.61 27.84 0.30
C ASN A 333 2.31 28.66 0.28
N PRO A 334 2.38 30.00 0.22
CA PRO A 334 1.21 30.85 0.12
C PRO A 334 0.41 30.63 -1.18
#